data_AF-A0A957DPN7-F1
#
_entry.id   AF-A0A957DPN7-F1
#
_cell.length_a   1.000
_cell.length_b   1.000
_cell.length_c   1.000
_cell.angle_alpha   90.00
_cell.angle_beta   90.00
_cell.angle_gamma   90.00
#
_symmetry.space_group_name_H-M   'P 1'
#
loop_
_entity.id
_entity.type
_entity.pdbx_description
1 polymer ?
#
loop_
_entity_poly.entity_id
_entity_poly.type
_entity_poly.pdbx_seq_one_letter_code
_entity_poly.pdbx_strand_id
1 'polypeptide(L)'
;MKKLSLSFILVVTLLSVLVFATSSQKVLAQEQPVQDEQTENIHPVPQIPIIVDGVKMAPEEITKFNGQELYYLVDNESDVLYIFTTLEGITKQAEQTNVKNNEISSSNQMMSCYEYSAFYQGTYLSGGGPWFVKSGTQVSFGSGPYAFLNNDIESAQTTTCNVYTKLYDNTNYTGSQLWLACCGTTNNLGIYGWNNRAGSIKVD
;
A
#
# COMPACT_ATOMS: atom_id res chain seq x y z
N MET A 1 80.11 -3.15 28.69
CA MET A 1 79.18 -2.07 29.11
C MET A 1 77.82 -2.69 29.43
N LYS A 2 77.09 -2.08 30.36
CA LYS A 2 76.11 -2.70 31.29
C LYS A 2 74.85 -3.28 30.64
N LYS A 3 74.45 -4.46 31.11
CA LYS A 3 73.13 -5.09 30.91
C LYS A 3 72.10 -4.34 31.78
N LEU A 4 70.97 -3.91 31.20
CA LEU A 4 69.80 -3.47 31.97
C LEU A 4 68.68 -4.51 31.81
N SER A 5 68.35 -5.14 32.93
CA SER A 5 67.15 -5.93 33.19
C SER A 5 66.00 -4.97 33.51
N LEU A 6 64.81 -5.18 32.94
CA LEU A 6 63.60 -4.49 33.41
C LEU A 6 62.49 -5.51 33.67
N SER A 7 62.08 -5.54 34.94
CA SER A 7 61.20 -6.51 35.56
C SER A 7 59.75 -6.43 35.11
N PHE A 8 59.14 -7.60 34.99
CA PHE A 8 57.70 -7.84 34.99
C PHE A 8 57.05 -7.31 36.28
N ILE A 9 55.96 -6.56 36.16
CA ILE A 9 54.98 -6.36 37.23
C ILE A 9 53.63 -6.89 36.71
N LEU A 10 53.26 -8.07 37.20
CA LEU A 10 51.98 -8.72 37.00
C LEU A 10 50.99 -8.14 38.03
N VAL A 11 50.06 -7.30 37.60
CA VAL A 11 48.96 -6.83 38.46
C VAL A 11 47.77 -7.76 38.25
N VAL A 12 47.55 -8.67 39.19
CA VAL A 12 46.36 -9.52 39.26
C VAL A 12 45.30 -8.77 40.06
N THR A 13 44.33 -8.17 39.37
CA THR A 13 43.12 -7.65 40.00
C THR A 13 42.05 -8.74 40.02
N LEU A 14 41.86 -9.35 41.20
CA LEU A 14 40.67 -10.13 41.52
C LEU A 14 39.48 -9.17 41.58
N LEU A 15 38.63 -9.21 40.54
CA LEU A 15 37.32 -8.57 40.58
C LEU A 15 36.28 -9.64 40.93
N SER A 16 35.85 -9.63 42.19
CA SER A 16 34.76 -10.45 42.71
C SER A 16 33.44 -10.06 42.03
N VAL A 17 32.92 -10.95 41.18
CA VAL A 17 31.60 -10.83 40.55
C VAL A 17 30.55 -11.20 41.59
N LEU A 18 29.84 -10.19 42.12
CA LEU A 18 28.59 -10.41 42.87
C LEU A 18 27.48 -10.70 41.86
N VAL A 19 27.03 -11.94 41.79
CA VAL A 19 25.86 -12.35 41.00
C VAL A 19 24.61 -12.07 41.84
N PHE A 20 23.93 -10.96 41.56
CA PHE A 20 22.57 -10.76 42.05
C PHE A 20 21.59 -11.54 41.17
N ALA A 21 21.14 -12.69 41.65
CA ALA A 21 20.03 -13.41 41.05
C ALA A 21 18.71 -12.67 41.35
N THR A 22 18.32 -11.75 40.46
CA THR A 22 16.99 -11.16 40.50
C THR A 22 16.00 -12.18 39.93
N SER A 23 15.27 -12.84 40.83
CA SER A 23 14.09 -13.63 40.48
C SER A 23 13.03 -12.69 39.89
N SER A 24 13.02 -12.57 38.57
CA SER A 24 11.91 -11.95 37.84
C SER A 24 10.75 -12.94 37.84
N GLN A 25 9.81 -12.74 38.77
CA GLN A 25 8.50 -13.38 38.68
C GLN A 25 7.81 -12.88 37.41
N LYS A 26 7.78 -13.76 36.40
CA LYS A 26 7.03 -13.59 35.17
C LYS A 26 5.54 -13.61 35.53
N VAL A 27 4.98 -12.44 35.81
CA VAL A 27 3.53 -12.26 35.92
C VAL A 27 2.96 -12.54 34.53
N LEU A 28 2.38 -13.72 34.36
CA LEU A 28 1.55 -14.08 33.21
C LEU A 28 0.28 -13.23 33.31
N ALA A 29 0.36 -11.98 32.84
CA ALA A 29 -0.83 -11.24 32.47
C ALA A 29 -1.54 -12.07 31.40
N GLN A 30 -2.74 -12.56 31.73
CA GLN A 30 -3.64 -13.09 30.73
C GLN A 30 -3.93 -11.93 29.78
N GLU A 31 -3.36 -11.97 28.57
CA GLU A 31 -3.78 -11.13 27.46
C GLU A 31 -5.27 -11.43 27.25
N GLN A 32 -6.11 -10.52 27.74
CA GLN A 32 -7.50 -10.50 27.28
C GLN A 32 -7.44 -10.32 25.77
N PRO A 33 -8.15 -11.14 24.97
CA PRO A 33 -8.19 -10.95 23.54
C PRO A 33 -8.64 -9.52 23.30
N VAL A 34 -7.77 -8.70 22.72
CA VAL A 34 -8.15 -7.40 22.20
C VAL A 34 -9.26 -7.72 21.21
N GLN A 35 -10.50 -7.39 21.57
CA GLN A 35 -11.58 -7.38 20.61
C GLN A 35 -11.20 -6.28 19.64
N ASP A 36 -10.60 -6.66 18.52
CA ASP A 36 -10.48 -5.79 17.35
C ASP A 36 -11.89 -5.33 17.05
N GLU A 37 -12.21 -4.09 17.42
CA GLU A 37 -13.38 -3.39 16.92
C GLU A 37 -13.23 -3.42 15.40
N GLN A 38 -13.94 -4.35 14.76
CA GLN A 38 -14.05 -4.39 13.31
C GLN A 38 -14.75 -3.09 12.93
N THR A 39 -13.96 -2.06 12.66
CA THR A 39 -14.46 -0.81 12.14
C THR A 39 -15.18 -1.14 10.86
N GLU A 40 -16.49 -0.89 10.85
CA GLU A 40 -17.33 -1.07 9.68
C GLU A 40 -16.62 -0.44 8.47
N ASN A 41 -16.54 -1.17 7.34
CA ASN A 41 -15.88 -0.64 6.15
C ASN A 41 -16.75 0.48 5.58
N ILE A 42 -16.44 1.73 5.92
CA ILE A 42 -17.15 2.91 5.44
C ILE A 42 -16.55 3.33 4.10
N HIS A 43 -17.39 3.49 3.08
CA HIS A 43 -16.96 3.97 1.76
C HIS A 43 -17.15 5.49 1.62
N PRO A 44 -16.06 6.27 1.46
CA PRO A 44 -16.14 7.68 1.12
C PRO A 44 -16.88 7.87 -0.19
N VAL A 45 -17.68 8.93 -0.25
CA VAL A 45 -18.43 9.30 -1.46
C VAL A 45 -17.46 9.83 -2.51
N PRO A 46 -17.35 9.19 -3.70
CA PRO A 46 -16.55 9.72 -4.81
C PRO A 46 -17.10 11.05 -5.32
N GLN A 47 -16.25 11.85 -5.95
CA GLN A 47 -16.63 13.14 -6.53
C GLN A 47 -16.99 13.05 -8.03
N ILE A 48 -16.90 11.85 -8.60
CA ILE A 48 -17.21 11.56 -10.00
C ILE A 48 -18.33 10.53 -10.10
N PRO A 49 -19.06 10.47 -11.24
CA PRO A 49 -20.11 9.47 -11.43
C PRO A 49 -19.59 8.05 -11.27
N ILE A 50 -20.43 7.17 -10.70
CA ILE A 50 -20.09 5.78 -10.45
C ILE A 50 -20.95 4.82 -11.26
N ILE A 51 -20.37 3.68 -11.61
CA ILE A 51 -21.07 2.53 -12.18
C ILE A 51 -20.76 1.33 -11.29
N VAL A 52 -21.77 0.81 -10.59
CA VAL A 52 -21.63 -0.36 -9.72
C VAL A 52 -22.19 -1.59 -10.45
N ASP A 53 -21.34 -2.57 -10.74
CA ASP A 53 -21.70 -3.80 -11.46
C ASP A 53 -22.49 -3.55 -12.77
N GLY A 54 -22.12 -2.49 -13.49
CA GLY A 54 -22.77 -2.07 -14.74
C GLY A 54 -24.00 -1.17 -14.57
N VAL A 55 -24.42 -0.87 -13.34
CA VAL A 55 -25.56 0.02 -13.05
C VAL A 55 -25.03 1.41 -12.68
N LYS A 56 -25.45 2.43 -13.42
CA LYS A 56 -25.14 3.82 -13.09
C LYS A 56 -25.87 4.23 -11.81
N MET A 57 -25.13 4.79 -10.85
CA MET A 57 -25.66 5.22 -9.55
C MET A 57 -25.19 6.64 -9.23
N ALA A 58 -25.91 7.31 -8.32
CA ALA A 58 -25.39 8.56 -7.75
C ALA A 58 -24.24 8.22 -6.78
N PRO A 59 -23.16 9.03 -6.71
CA PRO A 59 -22.01 8.72 -5.87
C PRO A 59 -22.36 8.49 -4.40
N GLU A 60 -23.35 9.21 -3.86
CA GLU A 60 -23.80 9.10 -2.46
C GLU A 60 -24.40 7.73 -2.14
N GLU A 61 -24.91 7.02 -3.16
CA GLU A 61 -25.49 5.69 -3.00
C GLU A 61 -24.45 4.61 -2.73
N ILE A 62 -23.14 4.92 -2.83
CA ILE A 62 -22.07 4.00 -2.46
C ILE A 62 -22.16 3.56 -1.00
N THR A 63 -22.74 4.41 -0.14
CA THR A 63 -22.92 4.14 1.30
C THR A 63 -23.85 2.97 1.58
N LYS A 64 -24.67 2.55 0.61
CA LYS A 64 -25.49 1.33 0.71
C LYS A 64 -24.65 0.05 0.83
N PHE A 65 -23.37 0.12 0.47
CA PHE A 65 -22.41 -0.97 0.51
C PHE A 65 -21.44 -0.86 1.69
N ASN A 66 -21.69 0.03 2.66
CA ASN A 66 -20.90 0.06 3.89
C ASN A 66 -20.92 -1.32 4.57
N GLY A 67 -19.77 -1.73 5.11
CA GLY A 67 -19.55 -3.07 5.65
C GLY A 67 -19.23 -4.15 4.60
N GLN A 68 -19.30 -3.84 3.30
CA GLN A 68 -18.92 -4.74 2.21
C GLN A 68 -17.58 -4.32 1.58
N GLU A 69 -16.73 -5.28 1.21
CA GLU A 69 -15.57 -4.98 0.37
C GLU A 69 -16.00 -4.61 -1.06
N LEU A 70 -15.36 -3.58 -1.61
CA LEU A 70 -15.60 -3.13 -2.97
C LEU A 70 -14.30 -3.09 -3.78
N TYR A 71 -14.42 -3.26 -5.09
CA TYR A 71 -13.30 -3.26 -6.01
C TYR A 71 -13.50 -2.15 -7.04
N TYR A 72 -12.63 -1.15 -6.99
CA TYR A 72 -12.69 0.07 -7.78
C TYR A 72 -11.71 -0.03 -8.95
N LEU A 73 -12.15 0.35 -10.14
CA LEU A 73 -11.32 0.37 -11.35
C LEU A 73 -11.32 1.78 -11.95
N VAL A 74 -10.12 2.37 -12.02
CA VAL A 74 -9.88 3.65 -12.68
C VAL A 74 -9.31 3.38 -14.06
N ASP A 75 -10.09 3.71 -15.08
CA ASP A 75 -9.68 3.66 -16.47
C ASP A 75 -9.20 5.04 -16.93
N ASN A 76 -8.09 5.09 -17.67
CA ASN A 76 -7.45 6.36 -18.07
C ASN A 76 -8.31 7.19 -19.02
N GLU A 77 -9.26 6.57 -19.71
CA GLU A 77 -10.11 7.20 -20.73
C GLU A 77 -11.51 7.56 -20.22
N SER A 78 -11.79 7.33 -18.93
CA SER A 78 -13.14 7.41 -18.41
C SER A 78 -13.32 8.46 -17.32
N ASP A 79 -14.31 9.32 -17.50
CA ASP A 79 -14.78 10.26 -16.47
C ASP A 79 -15.71 9.59 -15.43
N VAL A 80 -15.72 8.25 -15.36
CA VAL A 80 -16.54 7.48 -14.42
C VAL A 80 -15.67 6.50 -13.63
N LEU A 81 -16.08 6.23 -12.39
CA LEU A 81 -15.48 5.20 -11.54
C LEU A 81 -16.28 3.90 -11.66
N TYR A 82 -15.64 2.85 -12.15
CA TYR A 82 -16.23 1.52 -12.16
C TYR A 82 -16.01 0.86 -10.80
N ILE A 83 -17.06 0.29 -10.24
CA ILE A 83 -17.05 -0.35 -8.93
C ILE A 83 -17.69 -1.71 -9.08
N PHE A 84 -17.09 -2.71 -8.45
CA PHE A 84 -17.55 -4.07 -8.46
C PHE A 84 -17.77 -4.55 -7.04
N THR A 85 -18.85 -5.29 -6.83
CA THR A 85 -19.15 -5.91 -5.53
C THR A 85 -18.42 -7.24 -5.33
N THR A 86 -17.76 -7.75 -6.38
CA THR A 86 -17.03 -9.02 -6.36
C THR A 86 -15.68 -8.90 -7.06
N LEU A 87 -14.70 -9.67 -6.57
CA LEU A 87 -13.38 -9.76 -7.19
C LEU A 87 -13.44 -10.35 -8.61
N GLU A 88 -14.38 -11.28 -8.85
CA GLU A 88 -14.61 -11.85 -10.18
C GLU A 88 -15.05 -10.77 -11.18
N GLY A 89 -15.97 -9.88 -10.76
CA GLY A 89 -16.46 -8.78 -11.59
C GLY A 89 -15.35 -7.85 -12.08
N ILE A 90 -14.51 -7.37 -11.15
CA ILE A 90 -13.40 -6.48 -11.53
C ILE A 90 -12.35 -7.18 -12.38
N THR A 91 -12.05 -8.46 -12.09
CA THR A 91 -11.05 -9.22 -12.85
C THR A 91 -11.50 -9.40 -14.30
N LYS A 92 -12.77 -9.75 -14.50
CA LYS A 92 -13.36 -9.87 -15.84
C LYS A 92 -13.33 -8.54 -16.60
N GLN A 93 -13.61 -7.42 -15.93
CA GLN A 93 -13.54 -6.11 -16.57
C GLN A 93 -12.09 -5.75 -16.95
N ALA A 94 -11.15 -5.95 -16.03
CA ALA A 94 -9.73 -5.69 -16.27
C ALA A 94 -9.18 -6.52 -17.45
N GLU A 95 -9.54 -7.81 -17.53
CA GLU A 95 -9.17 -8.65 -18.68
C GLU A 95 -9.71 -8.09 -20.00
N GLN A 96 -10.96 -7.62 -20.03
CA GLN A 96 -11.55 -7.01 -21.22
C GLN A 96 -10.85 -5.71 -21.64
N THR A 97 -10.47 -4.87 -20.68
CA THR A 97 -9.70 -3.65 -20.96
C THR A 97 -8.30 -3.98 -21.49
N ASN A 98 -7.66 -5.03 -20.98
CA ASN A 98 -6.34 -5.48 -21.44
C ASN A 98 -6.32 -5.97 -22.88
N VAL A 99 -7.35 -6.72 -23.26
CA VAL A 99 -7.50 -7.20 -24.65
C VAL A 99 -7.55 -6.01 -25.60
N LYS A 100 -8.35 -4.98 -25.29
CA LYS A 100 -8.43 -3.76 -26.09
C LYS A 100 -7.10 -3.02 -26.17
N ASN A 101 -6.39 -2.89 -25.04
CA ASN A 101 -5.10 -2.19 -25.01
C ASN A 101 -4.03 -2.92 -25.82
N ASN A 102 -4.00 -4.25 -25.81
CA ASN A 102 -3.05 -5.04 -26.61
C ASN A 102 -3.33 -4.91 -28.12
N GLU A 103 -4.59 -4.83 -28.53
CA GLU A 103 -4.94 -4.58 -29.93
C GLU A 103 -4.43 -3.21 -30.39
N ILE A 104 -4.56 -2.18 -29.55
CA ILE A 104 -4.12 -0.81 -29.84
C ILE A 104 -2.59 -0.69 -29.83
N SER A 105 -1.90 -1.28 -28.83
CA SER A 105 -0.43 -1.23 -28.69
C SER A 105 0.32 -1.94 -29.81
N SER A 106 -0.31 -2.87 -30.53
CA SER A 106 0.31 -3.50 -31.72
C SER A 106 0.60 -2.50 -32.86
N SER A 107 0.04 -1.29 -32.80
CA SER A 107 0.12 -0.27 -33.86
C SER A 107 1.01 0.94 -33.58
N ASN A 108 1.40 1.23 -32.32
CA ASN A 108 2.13 2.46 -31.98
C ASN A 108 3.23 2.26 -30.93
N GLN A 109 4.45 2.63 -31.34
CA GLN A 109 5.67 2.95 -30.56
C GLN A 109 5.90 2.22 -29.22
N MET A 110 7.01 1.47 -29.18
CA MET A 110 7.64 0.93 -27.97
C MET A 110 7.97 2.05 -26.97
N MET A 111 7.04 2.38 -26.08
CA MET A 111 7.38 3.12 -24.87
C MET A 111 8.32 2.23 -24.04
N SER A 112 9.50 2.76 -23.68
CA SER A 112 10.41 2.04 -22.81
C SER A 112 9.71 1.77 -21.47
N CYS A 113 9.70 0.51 -21.05
CA CYS A 113 9.08 0.09 -19.80
C CYS A 113 9.79 0.78 -18.62
N TYR A 114 9.05 1.62 -17.89
CA TYR A 114 9.48 2.28 -16.68
C TYR A 114 8.99 1.47 -15.49
N GLU A 115 9.89 0.71 -14.86
CA GLU A 115 9.55 -0.36 -13.90
C GLU A 115 8.92 0.11 -12.58
N TYR A 116 8.80 1.40 -12.32
CA TYR A 116 8.37 1.90 -11.01
C TYR A 116 7.03 2.62 -11.08
N SER A 117 6.16 2.36 -10.10
CA SER A 117 5.06 3.28 -9.75
C SER A 117 5.57 4.27 -8.70
N ALA A 118 5.10 5.50 -8.75
CA ALA A 118 5.44 6.55 -7.79
C ALA A 118 4.20 6.98 -7.00
N PHE A 119 4.32 7.08 -5.67
CA PHE A 119 3.24 7.48 -4.77
C PHE A 119 3.65 8.72 -3.97
N TYR A 120 2.66 9.57 -3.69
CA TYR A 120 2.86 10.90 -3.12
C TYR A 120 1.85 11.18 -2.00
N GLN A 121 2.30 11.86 -0.95
CA GLN A 121 1.48 12.25 0.21
C GLN A 121 0.64 13.52 -0.05
N GLY A 122 0.81 14.17 -1.19
CA GLY A 122 0.00 15.30 -1.62
C GLY A 122 -0.66 15.05 -2.97
N THR A 123 -1.77 15.73 -3.22
CA THR A 123 -2.37 15.83 -4.55
C THR A 123 -1.41 16.44 -5.59
N TYR A 124 -1.70 16.25 -6.87
CA TYR A 124 -0.93 16.72 -8.04
C TYR A 124 0.55 16.31 -8.00
N LEU A 125 0.84 15.08 -7.57
CA LEU A 125 2.20 14.52 -7.47
C LEU A 125 3.12 15.39 -6.60
N SER A 126 2.58 15.91 -5.50
CA SER A 126 3.28 16.83 -4.59
C SER A 126 3.36 16.28 -3.16
N GLY A 127 3.85 17.08 -2.22
CA GLY A 127 4.03 16.67 -0.82
C GLY A 127 5.31 15.84 -0.60
N GLY A 128 5.29 14.98 0.41
CA GLY A 128 6.38 14.02 0.63
C GLY A 128 6.35 12.90 -0.42
N GLY A 129 7.51 12.61 -1.02
CA GLY A 129 7.67 11.66 -2.13
C GLY A 129 8.54 12.22 -3.27
N PRO A 130 8.68 11.50 -4.40
CA PRO A 130 8.02 10.23 -4.73
C PRO A 130 8.55 9.02 -3.96
N TRP A 131 7.63 8.12 -3.58
CA TRP A 131 7.94 6.78 -3.09
C TRP A 131 7.79 5.76 -4.22
N PHE A 132 8.90 5.17 -4.64
CA PHE A 132 8.92 4.26 -5.79
C PHE A 132 8.70 2.82 -5.37
N VAL A 133 7.74 2.15 -6.01
CA VAL A 133 7.52 0.69 -5.87
C VAL A 133 7.74 0.04 -7.23
N LYS A 134 8.67 -0.91 -7.27
CA LYS A 134 9.01 -1.64 -8.49
C LYS A 134 7.88 -2.60 -8.89
N SER A 135 7.65 -2.77 -10.18
CA SER A 135 6.83 -3.84 -10.76
C SER A 135 7.23 -5.22 -10.20
N GLY A 136 6.22 -6.05 -9.94
CA GLY A 136 6.36 -7.35 -9.29
C GLY A 136 6.59 -7.28 -7.79
N THR A 137 6.52 -6.08 -7.19
CA THR A 137 6.71 -5.87 -5.74
C THR A 137 5.38 -5.57 -5.05
N GLN A 138 5.33 -5.94 -3.78
CA GLN A 138 4.22 -5.69 -2.89
C GLN A 138 4.75 -5.03 -1.60
N VAL A 139 4.05 -4.01 -1.11
CA VAL A 139 4.43 -3.24 0.09
C VAL A 139 3.24 -3.12 1.03
N SER A 140 3.43 -3.48 2.30
CA SER A 140 2.44 -3.32 3.37
C SER A 140 2.88 -2.18 4.30
N PHE A 141 1.95 -1.32 4.71
CA PHE A 141 2.24 -0.14 5.54
C PHE A 141 1.96 -0.35 7.04
N GLY A 142 1.63 -1.58 7.46
CA GLY A 142 1.33 -1.86 8.87
C GLY A 142 2.54 -1.77 9.80
N SER A 143 3.77 -1.90 9.27
CA SER A 143 5.01 -1.77 10.02
C SER A 143 6.22 -1.57 9.11
N GLY A 144 7.38 -1.30 9.71
CA GLY A 144 8.64 -1.21 8.98
C GLY A 144 8.88 0.17 8.33
N PRO A 145 9.78 0.23 7.33
CA PRO A 145 10.26 1.51 6.81
C PRO A 145 9.19 2.29 6.04
N TYR A 146 8.07 1.68 5.66
CA TYR A 146 6.98 2.33 4.92
C TYR A 146 5.74 2.61 5.77
N ALA A 147 5.82 2.44 7.09
CA ALA A 147 4.66 2.62 7.97
C ALA A 147 4.07 4.03 7.93
N PHE A 148 4.89 5.04 7.62
CA PHE A 148 4.44 6.42 7.49
C PHE A 148 3.55 6.67 6.25
N LEU A 149 3.49 5.74 5.29
CA LEU A 149 2.59 5.82 4.12
C LEU A 149 1.20 5.25 4.38
N ASN A 150 1.00 4.62 5.54
CA ASN A 150 -0.27 4.03 5.90
C ASN A 150 -1.35 5.12 5.96
N ASN A 151 -2.35 5.03 5.08
CA ASN A 151 -3.42 6.02 4.99
C ASN A 151 -2.91 7.44 4.71
N ASP A 152 -1.85 7.59 3.92
CA ASP A 152 -1.24 8.91 3.66
C ASP A 152 -0.93 9.16 2.17
N ILE A 153 -1.47 8.33 1.27
CA ILE A 153 -1.27 8.48 -0.17
C ILE A 153 -2.45 9.25 -0.79
N GLU A 154 -2.14 10.30 -1.54
CA GLU A 154 -3.12 11.20 -2.15
C GLU A 154 -3.03 11.26 -3.68
N SER A 155 -1.87 10.94 -4.26
CA SER A 155 -1.71 10.86 -5.72
C SER A 155 -0.69 9.80 -6.12
N ALA A 156 -0.79 9.35 -7.38
CA ALA A 156 0.01 8.24 -7.87
C ALA A 156 0.29 8.36 -9.37
N GLN A 157 1.44 7.83 -9.78
CA GLN A 157 1.79 7.56 -11.17
C GLN A 157 2.08 6.07 -11.31
N THR A 158 1.42 5.39 -12.24
CA THR A 158 1.59 3.96 -12.45
C THR A 158 2.73 3.68 -13.43
N THR A 159 3.40 2.55 -13.22
CA THR A 159 4.41 2.01 -14.15
C THR A 159 3.82 1.77 -15.54
N THR A 160 4.68 1.79 -16.57
CA THR A 160 4.32 1.41 -17.94
C THR A 160 4.56 -0.07 -18.27
N CYS A 161 5.09 -0.84 -17.31
CA CYS A 161 5.48 -2.24 -17.52
C CYS A 161 4.40 -3.26 -17.18
N ASN A 162 3.42 -2.81 -16.41
CA ASN A 162 2.41 -3.62 -15.79
C ASN A 162 1.05 -3.17 -16.26
N VAL A 163 0.02 -3.94 -15.95
CA VAL A 163 -1.33 -3.60 -16.37
C VAL A 163 -2.03 -2.75 -15.31
N TYR A 164 -1.90 -3.15 -14.05
CA TYR A 164 -2.60 -2.48 -12.95
C TYR A 164 -1.70 -2.35 -11.73
N THR A 165 -1.75 -1.18 -11.12
CA THR A 165 -1.28 -0.95 -9.76
C THR A 165 -2.47 -1.03 -8.83
N LYS A 166 -2.42 -1.92 -7.84
CA LYS A 166 -3.50 -2.15 -6.87
C LYS A 166 -3.16 -1.51 -5.54
N LEU A 167 -4.06 -0.68 -5.03
CA LEU A 167 -4.03 -0.17 -3.66
C LEU A 167 -5.10 -0.91 -2.86
N TYR A 168 -4.79 -1.25 -1.62
CA TYR A 168 -5.68 -1.95 -0.70
C TYR A 168 -5.95 -1.03 0.48
N ASP A 169 -7.19 -0.96 0.96
CA ASP A 169 -7.53 -0.11 2.10
C ASP A 169 -6.92 -0.61 3.42
N ASN A 170 -6.77 -1.93 3.55
CA ASN A 170 -6.10 -2.53 4.69
C ASN A 170 -4.63 -2.87 4.40
N THR A 171 -3.91 -3.11 5.49
CA THR A 171 -2.57 -3.68 5.44
C THR A 171 -2.61 -5.15 4.96
N ASN A 172 -1.46 -5.67 4.55
CA ASN A 172 -1.31 -7.08 4.13
C ASN A 172 -2.20 -7.51 2.95
N TYR A 173 -2.52 -6.57 2.05
CA TYR A 173 -3.20 -6.83 0.77
C TYR A 173 -4.62 -7.39 0.92
N THR A 174 -5.38 -6.84 1.89
CA THR A 174 -6.76 -7.25 2.20
C THR A 174 -7.74 -6.07 2.07
N GLY A 175 -9.04 -6.35 2.14
CA GLY A 175 -10.07 -5.33 2.09
C GLY A 175 -10.42 -4.84 0.68
N SER A 176 -11.00 -3.64 0.61
CA SER A 176 -11.39 -3.01 -0.66
C SER A 176 -10.14 -2.65 -1.48
N GLN A 177 -10.29 -2.61 -2.81
CA GLN A 177 -9.16 -2.45 -3.73
C GLN A 177 -9.39 -1.34 -4.74
N LEU A 178 -8.38 -0.52 -5.02
CA LEU A 178 -8.36 0.42 -6.15
C LEU A 178 -7.34 -0.06 -7.17
N TRP A 179 -7.80 -0.32 -8.39
CA TRP A 179 -6.98 -0.72 -9.51
C TRP A 179 -6.77 0.50 -10.41
N LEU A 180 -5.54 0.99 -10.43
CA LEU A 180 -5.11 2.07 -11.31
C LEU A 180 -4.53 1.47 -12.58
N ALA A 181 -5.10 1.79 -13.73
CA ALA A 181 -4.57 1.36 -15.02
C ALA A 181 -3.12 1.81 -15.23
N CYS A 182 -2.39 1.08 -16.05
CA CYS A 182 -1.02 1.37 -16.43
C CYS A 182 -0.86 2.73 -17.10
N CYS A 183 0.37 3.24 -17.13
CA CYS A 183 0.73 4.46 -17.85
C CYS A 183 -0.09 5.70 -17.44
N GLY A 184 -0.72 5.65 -16.27
CA GLY A 184 -1.69 6.63 -15.80
C GLY A 184 -1.09 7.55 -14.73
N THR A 185 -1.55 8.79 -14.73
CA THR A 185 -1.28 9.73 -13.65
C THR A 185 -2.60 10.05 -12.95
N THR A 186 -2.70 9.69 -11.68
CA THR A 186 -3.81 10.06 -10.81
C THR A 186 -3.37 11.21 -9.93
N ASN A 187 -3.79 12.44 -10.30
CA ASN A 187 -3.43 13.65 -9.55
C ASN A 187 -4.14 13.75 -8.19
N ASN A 188 -5.29 13.12 -8.00
CA ASN A 188 -6.02 13.22 -6.75
C ASN A 188 -6.86 11.95 -6.55
N LEU A 189 -6.43 11.07 -5.65
CA LEU A 189 -7.15 9.85 -5.28
C LEU A 189 -8.47 10.17 -4.55
N GLY A 190 -8.59 11.35 -3.95
CA GLY A 190 -9.80 11.82 -3.29
C GLY A 190 -11.01 11.94 -4.21
N ILE A 191 -10.81 12.18 -5.52
CA ILE A 191 -11.94 12.20 -6.47
C ILE A 191 -12.61 10.83 -6.59
N TYR A 192 -11.89 9.76 -6.28
CA TYR A 192 -12.38 8.38 -6.27
C TYR A 192 -12.79 7.90 -4.86
N GLY A 193 -12.72 8.75 -3.84
CA GLY A 193 -12.94 8.36 -2.45
C GLY A 193 -11.77 7.58 -1.82
N TRP A 194 -10.55 7.71 -2.38
CA TRP A 194 -9.37 6.95 -1.98
C TRP A 194 -8.23 7.79 -1.40
N ASN A 195 -8.48 9.06 -1.05
CA ASN A 195 -7.49 9.90 -0.37
C ASN A 195 -7.16 9.29 1.00
N ASN A 196 -5.88 9.14 1.33
CA ASN A 196 -5.45 8.74 2.68
C ASN A 196 -6.10 7.43 3.14
N ARG A 197 -6.27 6.48 2.21
CA ARG A 197 -6.97 5.20 2.45
C ARG A 197 -6.08 3.97 2.28
N ALA A 198 -4.99 4.07 1.51
CA ALA A 198 -4.21 2.89 1.17
C ALA A 198 -3.39 2.40 2.38
N GLY A 199 -3.60 1.14 2.78
CA GLY A 199 -2.80 0.43 3.79
C GLY A 199 -1.78 -0.54 3.20
N SER A 200 -1.90 -0.89 1.93
CA SER A 200 -0.88 -1.65 1.19
C SER A 200 -1.01 -1.50 -0.33
N ILE A 201 0.04 -1.88 -1.05
CA ILE A 201 0.16 -1.72 -2.51
C ILE A 201 0.73 -2.98 -3.15
N LYS A 202 0.20 -3.33 -4.32
CA LYS A 202 0.76 -4.35 -5.20
C LYS A 202 0.89 -3.81 -6.61
N VAL A 203 2.10 -3.88 -7.18
CA VAL A 203 2.37 -3.43 -8.56
C VAL A 203 2.50 -4.68 -9.43
N ASP A 204 1.42 -5.06 -10.13
CA ASP A 204 1.24 -6.36 -10.82
C ASP A 204 1.39 -6.28 -12.34
#